data_AF-A0A522KAB4-F1
#
_entry.id   AF-A0A522KAB4-F1
#
_cell.length_a   1.000
_cell.length_b   1.000
_cell.length_c   1.000
_cell.angle_alpha   90.00
_cell.angle_beta   90.00
_cell.angle_gamma   90.00
#
_symmetry.space_group_name_H-M   'P 1'
#
loop_
_entity.id
_entity.type
_entity.pdbx_description
1 polymer ?
#
loop_
_entity_poly.entity_id
_entity_poly.type
_entity_poly.pdbx_seq_one_letter_code
_entity_poly.pdbx_strand_id
1 'polypeptide(L)'
;MEVTMTDIDIAVLKAAAKAATPGPWHYQPPDDDDAHVPWSYVWGPSIRSLGGSSRPQDDADRAFIAAADPTAVLALIERLERAETKSEEKS
;
A
#
# COMPACT_ATOMS: atom_id res chain seq x y z
N MET A 1 28.84 2.79 1.20
CA MET A 1 27.77 2.67 2.20
C MET A 1 26.93 1.49 1.76
N GLU A 2 27.16 0.36 2.40
CA GLU A 2 26.38 -0.85 2.16
C GLU A 2 25.03 -0.64 2.85
N VAL A 3 23.97 -0.60 2.07
CA VAL A 3 22.62 -0.60 2.63
C VAL A 3 22.45 -1.97 3.25
N THR A 4 22.60 -2.08 4.57
CA THR A 4 22.16 -3.26 5.31
C THR A 4 20.67 -3.40 4.99
N MET A 5 20.33 -4.42 4.22
CA MET A 5 18.97 -4.79 3.91
C MET A 5 18.30 -5.04 5.26
N THR A 6 17.52 -4.07 5.73
CA THR A 6 16.70 -4.24 6.94
C THR A 6 15.89 -5.50 6.67
N ASP A 7 16.07 -6.52 7.52
CA ASP A 7 15.40 -7.80 7.33
C ASP A 7 13.89 -7.54 7.27
N ILE A 8 13.33 -7.63 6.06
CA ILE A 8 11.92 -7.33 5.85
C ILE A 8 11.17 -8.53 6.39
N ASP A 9 10.36 -8.35 7.42
CA ASP A 9 9.50 -9.42 7.92
C ASP A 9 8.40 -9.73 6.89
N ILE A 10 8.71 -10.64 5.98
CA ILE A 10 7.83 -11.06 4.89
C ILE A 10 6.54 -11.66 5.44
N ALA A 11 6.59 -12.36 6.58
CA ALA A 11 5.41 -12.97 7.19
C ALA A 11 4.43 -11.89 7.68
N VAL A 12 4.94 -10.86 8.37
CA VAL A 12 4.15 -9.71 8.80
C VAL A 12 3.56 -8.96 7.62
N LEU A 13 4.35 -8.67 6.58
CA LEU A 13 3.87 -7.96 5.40
C LEU A 13 2.81 -8.76 4.63
N LYS A 14 2.99 -10.08 4.49
CA LYS A 14 2.01 -10.99 3.86
C LYS A 14 0.72 -11.07 4.65
N ALA A 15 0.79 -11.10 5.99
CA ALA A 15 -0.37 -11.10 6.85
C ALA A 15 -1.15 -9.78 6.74
N ALA A 16 -0.46 -8.64 6.76
CA ALA A 16 -1.07 -7.33 6.57
C ALA A 16 -1.77 -7.21 5.21
N ALA A 17 -1.11 -7.64 4.13
CA ALA A 17 -1.71 -7.62 2.79
C ALA A 17 -2.95 -8.52 2.69
N LYS A 18 -2.96 -9.70 3.30
CA LYS A 18 -4.15 -10.57 3.34
C LYS A 18 -5.31 -10.00 4.16
N ALA A 19 -5.02 -9.25 5.21
CA ALA A 19 -6.03 -8.63 6.08
C ALA A 19 -6.63 -7.35 5.48
N ALA A 20 -5.88 -6.68 4.60
CA ALA A 20 -6.32 -5.47 3.93
C ALA A 20 -7.46 -5.76 2.92
N THR A 21 -8.30 -4.75 2.68
CA THR A 21 -9.36 -4.87 1.66
C THR A 21 -8.75 -4.87 0.27
N PRO A 22 -9.18 -5.76 -0.65
CA PRO A 22 -8.77 -5.67 -2.04
C PRO A 22 -9.10 -4.29 -2.62
N GLY A 23 -8.15 -3.71 -3.35
CA GLY A 23 -8.35 -2.45 -4.06
C GLY A 23 -9.35 -2.57 -5.22
N PRO A 24 -9.62 -1.47 -5.94
CA PRO A 24 -8.97 -0.16 -5.78
C PRO A 24 -9.47 0.59 -4.54
N TRP A 25 -8.56 1.30 -3.87
CA TRP A 25 -8.92 2.21 -2.77
C TRP A 25 -9.17 3.61 -3.32
N HIS A 26 -10.24 4.25 -2.84
CA HIS A 26 -10.53 5.63 -3.20
C HIS A 26 -9.76 6.60 -2.29
N TYR A 27 -9.23 7.67 -2.87
CA TYR A 27 -8.61 8.74 -2.09
C TYR A 27 -9.65 9.78 -1.72
N GLN A 28 -9.73 10.07 -0.43
CA GLN A 28 -10.51 11.17 0.08
C GLN A 28 -9.59 12.36 0.39
N PRO A 29 -9.71 13.48 -0.36
CA PRO A 29 -8.94 14.68 -0.06
C PRO A 29 -9.32 15.24 1.32
N PRO A 30 -8.43 16.00 1.96
CA PRO A 30 -8.81 16.82 3.10
C PRO A 30 -9.77 17.89 2.58
N ASP A 31 -11.06 17.79 2.93
CA ASP A 31 -11.99 18.89 2.73
C ASP A 31 -11.65 19.98 3.77
N ASP A 32 -11.67 21.25 3.36
CA ASP A 32 -11.58 22.41 4.30
C ASP A 32 -12.83 22.50 5.20
N ASP A 33 -13.87 21.70 4.95
CA ASP A 33 -15.07 21.56 5.78
C ASP A 33 -15.52 20.09 5.80
N ASP A 34 -15.39 19.43 6.95
CA ASP A 34 -15.79 18.03 7.26
C ASP A 34 -17.26 17.66 6.94
N ALA A 35 -18.04 18.55 6.32
CA ALA A 35 -19.49 18.46 6.20
C ALA A 35 -20.01 18.01 4.82
N HIS A 36 -19.19 17.92 3.77
CA HIS A 36 -19.71 17.80 2.39
C HIS A 36 -19.01 16.79 1.47
N VAL A 37 -18.64 15.62 1.99
CA VAL A 37 -18.41 14.46 1.11
C VAL A 37 -19.76 14.03 0.55
N PRO A 38 -20.03 14.16 -0.77
CA PRO A 38 -21.31 13.74 -1.32
C PRO A 38 -21.47 12.24 -1.05
N TRP A 39 -22.61 11.83 -0.49
CA TRP A 39 -22.93 10.42 -0.21
C TRP A 39 -22.80 9.51 -1.45
N SER A 40 -22.77 10.11 -2.65
CA SER A 40 -22.55 9.46 -3.93
C SER A 40 -21.10 9.08 -4.23
N TYR A 41 -20.11 9.47 -3.41
CA TYR A 41 -18.67 9.31 -3.72
C TYR A 41 -17.97 8.16 -2.98
N VAL A 42 -18.58 7.50 -2.00
CA VAL A 42 -17.91 6.45 -1.23
C VAL A 42 -18.72 5.16 -1.20
N TRP A 43 -18.65 4.40 -2.29
CA TRP A 43 -19.03 2.99 -2.30
C TRP A 43 -17.76 2.17 -2.50
N GLY A 44 -16.97 2.03 -1.43
CA GLY A 44 -15.75 1.24 -1.46
C GLY A 44 -14.74 1.58 -0.36
N PRO A 45 -13.72 0.74 -0.15
CA PRO A 45 -12.61 1.04 0.75
C PRO A 45 -11.91 2.34 0.35
N SER A 46 -11.58 3.17 1.33
CA SER A 46 -11.04 4.52 1.11
C SER A 46 -9.90 4.84 2.07
N ILE A 47 -8.94 5.64 1.59
CA ILE A 47 -7.85 6.22 2.38
C ILE A 47 -8.07 7.74 2.47
N ARG A 48 -8.08 8.27 3.69
CA ARG A 48 -8.27 9.70 3.97
C ARG A 48 -6.96 10.35 4.39
N SER A 49 -6.63 11.50 3.78
CA SER A 49 -5.58 12.38 4.30
C SER A 49 -6.17 13.26 5.40
N LEU A 50 -5.54 13.28 6.59
CA LEU A 50 -5.98 14.07 7.74
C LEU A 50 -5.29 15.45 7.82
N GLY A 51 -4.64 15.87 6.73
CA GLY A 51 -3.82 17.08 6.69
C GLY A 51 -2.40 16.87 7.25
N GLY A 52 -1.56 17.91 7.13
CA GLY A 52 -0.14 17.87 7.50
C GLY A 52 0.82 17.64 6.33
N SER A 53 0.30 17.18 5.20
CA SER A 53 0.97 17.10 3.90
C SER A 53 0.56 18.27 3.00
N SER A 54 1.43 18.62 2.06
CA SER A 54 1.10 19.49 0.93
C SER A 54 0.38 18.70 -0.17
N ARG A 55 -0.41 19.37 -1.02
CA ARG A 55 -1.12 18.72 -2.14
C ARG A 55 -0.21 17.83 -3.03
N PRO A 56 1.03 18.24 -3.38
CA PRO A 56 1.93 17.36 -4.12
C PRO A 56 2.35 16.09 -3.36
N GLN A 57 2.47 16.16 -2.04
CA GLN A 57 2.77 14.98 -1.21
C GLN A 57 1.56 14.05 -1.16
N ASP A 58 0.35 14.58 -1.00
CA ASP A 58 -0.88 13.77 -1.05
C ASP A 58 -1.05 13.04 -2.38
N ASP A 59 -0.76 13.71 -3.51
CA ASP A 59 -0.81 13.10 -4.83
C ASP A 59 0.22 11.98 -4.99
N ALA A 60 1.44 12.16 -4.46
CA ALA A 60 2.50 11.16 -4.48
C ALA A 60 2.16 9.96 -3.59
N ASP A 61 1.67 10.20 -2.37
CA ASP A 61 1.28 9.18 -1.41
C ASP A 61 0.12 8.35 -1.96
N ARG A 62 -0.90 9.00 -2.55
CA ARG A 62 -2.00 8.31 -3.24
C ARG A 62 -1.49 7.39 -4.33
N ALA A 63 -0.61 7.90 -5.20
CA ALA A 63 -0.07 7.12 -6.32
C ALA A 63 0.73 5.90 -5.83
N PHE A 64 1.54 6.09 -4.79
CA PHE A 64 2.32 5.01 -4.18
C PHE A 64 1.41 3.94 -3.56
N ILE A 65 0.45 4.34 -2.73
CA ILE A 65 -0.48 3.42 -2.06
C ILE A 65 -1.31 2.63 -3.08
N ALA A 66 -1.79 3.29 -4.14
CA ALA A 66 -2.55 2.62 -5.20
C ALA A 66 -1.71 1.59 -5.96
N ALA A 67 -0.40 1.84 -6.15
CA ALA A 67 0.51 0.88 -6.78
C ALA A 67 0.93 -0.25 -5.82
N ALA A 68 0.99 0.03 -4.53
CA ALA A 68 1.29 -0.92 -3.46
C ALA A 68 0.02 -1.59 -2.90
N ASP A 69 -1.02 -1.75 -3.72
CA ASP A 69 -2.25 -2.40 -3.28
C ASP A 69 -1.98 -3.85 -2.81
N PRO A 70 -2.86 -4.43 -1.97
CA PRO A 70 -2.63 -5.76 -1.41
C PRO A 70 -2.35 -6.86 -2.43
N THR A 71 -2.95 -6.80 -3.62
CA THR A 71 -2.72 -7.75 -4.71
C THR A 71 -1.29 -7.62 -5.25
N ALA A 72 -0.84 -6.39 -5.50
CA ALA A 72 0.53 -6.13 -5.96
C ALA A 72 1.57 -6.59 -4.93
N VAL A 73 1.35 -6.31 -3.65
CA VAL A 73 2.24 -6.73 -2.56
C VAL A 73 2.31 -8.25 -2.44
N LEU A 74 1.17 -8.95 -2.50
CA LEU A 74 1.14 -10.42 -2.45
C LEU A 74 1.87 -11.05 -3.64
N ALA A 75 1.70 -10.50 -4.84
CA ALA A 75 2.42 -10.96 -6.03
C ALA A 75 3.94 -10.73 -5.93
N LEU A 76 4.35 -9.60 -5.33
CA LEU A 76 5.76 -9.30 -5.06
C LEU A 76 6.36 -10.31 -4.07
N ILE A 77 5.65 -10.57 -2.96
CA ILE A 77 6.08 -11.56 -1.94
C ILE A 77 6.22 -12.95 -2.56
N GLU A 78 5.24 -13.39 -3.35
CA GLU A 78 5.30 -14.70 -3.99
C GLU A 78 6.48 -14.80 -4.98
N ARG A 79 6.79 -13.72 -5.70
CA ARG A 79 7.97 -13.67 -6.57
C ARG A 79 9.28 -13.73 -5.77
N LEU A 80 9.34 -13.08 -4.62
CA LEU A 80 10.49 -13.10 -3.73
C LEU A 80 10.72 -14.51 -3.16
N GLU A 81 9.69 -15.13 -2.58
CA GLU A 81 9.75 -16.50 -2.04
C GLU A 81 10.29 -17.49 -3.08
N ARG A 82 9.80 -17.42 -4.33
CA ARG A 82 10.31 -18.27 -5.43
C ARG A 82 11.77 -17.98 -5.81
N ALA A 83 12.22 -16.74 -5.67
CA ALA A 83 13.60 -16.36 -6.00
C ALA A 83 14.57 -16.87 -4.93
N GLU A 84 14.17 -16.79 -3.66
CA GLU A 84 14.94 -17.26 -2.52
C GLU A 84 15.09 -18.79 -2.53
N THR A 85 14.00 -19.55 -2.73
CA THR A 85 14.09 -21.02 -2.86
C THR A 85 15.05 -21.45 -3.97
N LYS A 86 15.02 -20.78 -5.13
CA LYS A 86 15.95 -21.07 -6.25
C LYS A 86 17.40 -20.75 -5.91
N SER A 87 17.64 -19.78 -5.04
CA SER A 87 18.99 -19.43 -4.59
C SER A 87 19.52 -20.50 -3.64
N GLU A 88 18.67 -21.04 -2.77
CA GLU A 88 19.01 -22.14 -1.85
C GLU A 88 19.28 -23.46 -2.60
N GLU A 89 18.49 -23.78 -3.63
CA GLU A 89 18.69 -24.99 -4.45
C GLU A 89 19.99 -24.98 -5.28
N LYS A 90 20.56 -23.79 -5.52
CA LYS A 90 21.77 -23.60 -6.33
C LYS A 90 23.05 -23.48 -5.49
N SER A 91 22.92 -23.42 -4.16
CA SER A 91 24.03 -23.34 -3.20
C SER A 91 24.44 -24.72 -2.66
#